data_AF-A0A7S3JNE2-F1
#
_entry.id   AF-A0A7S3JNE2-F1
#
_cell.length_a   1.000
_cell.length_b   1.000
_cell.length_c   1.000
_cell.angle_alpha   90.00
_cell.angle_beta   90.00
_cell.angle_gamma   90.00
#
_symmetry.space_group_name_H-M   'P 1'
#
loop_
_entity.id
_entity.type
_entity.pdbx_description
1 polymer ?
#
loop_
_entity_poly.entity_id
_entity_poly.type
_entity_poly.pdbx_seq_one_letter_code
_entity_poly.pdbx_strand_id
1 'polypeptide(L)'
;HFVATKVKKADDYGLNIIACIGEKIEERKANKTMEVCEDQLNAIREEVEDWSKIVIAYEPVWAIGTGVTATSEQAQEVHENIRKWLAKSVSQEAADKTRILYGGSVTDKNATELIKNP
;
A
#
# COMPACT_ATOMS: atom_id res chain seq x y z
N HIS A 1 1.25 -14.05 6.94
CA HIS A 1 2.54 -14.78 6.82
C HIS A 1 2.90 -15.21 5.39
N PHE A 2 2.11 -15.98 4.63
CA PHE A 2 2.55 -16.50 3.31
C PHE A 2 3.04 -15.43 2.31
N VAL A 3 2.37 -14.27 2.23
CA VAL A 3 2.81 -13.15 1.38
C VAL A 3 4.15 -12.59 1.86
N ALA A 4 4.32 -12.36 3.16
CA ALA A 4 5.57 -11.87 3.74
C ALA A 4 6.75 -12.81 3.46
N THR A 5 6.54 -14.13 3.57
CA THR A 5 7.56 -15.12 3.20
C THR A 5 7.97 -15.00 1.73
N LYS A 6 7.04 -14.70 0.82
CA LYS A 6 7.37 -14.45 -0.60
C LYS A 6 8.13 -13.14 -0.78
N VAL A 7 7.75 -12.09 -0.08
CA VAL A 7 8.47 -10.80 -0.11
C VAL A 7 9.90 -11.02 0.36
N LYS A 8 10.12 -11.67 1.50
CA LYS A 8 11.44 -12.03 2.00
C LYS A 8 12.23 -12.86 1.01
N LYS A 9 11.61 -13.88 0.41
CA LYS A 9 12.30 -14.72 -0.57
C LYS A 9 12.70 -13.95 -1.83
N ALA A 10 11.87 -13.01 -2.29
CA ALA A 10 12.21 -12.13 -3.41
C ALA A 10 13.34 -11.17 -3.07
N ASP A 11 13.34 -10.63 -1.84
CA ASP A 11 14.39 -9.75 -1.32
C ASP A 11 15.74 -10.48 -1.20
N ASP A 12 15.73 -11.74 -0.73
CA ASP A 12 16.92 -12.61 -0.67
C ASP A 12 17.58 -12.84 -2.05
N TYR A 13 16.80 -12.78 -3.13
CA TYR A 13 17.31 -12.84 -4.50
C TYR A 13 17.54 -11.47 -5.13
N GLY A 14 17.38 -10.40 -4.34
CA GLY A 14 17.65 -9.03 -4.74
C GLY A 14 16.65 -8.44 -5.73
N LEU A 15 15.44 -9.00 -5.84
CA LEU A 15 14.39 -8.51 -6.74
C LEU A 15 13.77 -7.20 -6.22
N ASN A 16 13.25 -6.38 -7.14
CA ASN A 16 12.35 -5.29 -6.79
C ASN A 16 10.94 -5.84 -6.56
N ILE A 17 10.28 -5.41 -5.50
CA ILE A 17 9.02 -6.00 -5.03
C ILE A 17 7.92 -4.93 -5.03
N ILE A 18 6.79 -5.25 -5.66
CA ILE A 18 5.55 -4.50 -5.47
C ILE A 18 4.70 -5.31 -4.49
N ALA A 19 4.60 -4.81 -3.26
CA ALA A 19 3.80 -5.41 -2.19
C ALA A 19 2.41 -4.79 -2.18
N CYS A 20 1.40 -5.57 -2.57
CA CYS A 20 0.01 -5.13 -2.58
C CYS A 20 -0.64 -5.27 -1.20
N ILE A 21 -1.37 -4.24 -0.80
CA ILE A 21 -2.17 -4.18 0.43
C ILE A 21 -3.52 -3.55 0.13
N GLY A 22 -4.51 -3.82 0.97
CA GLY A 22 -5.83 -3.21 0.82
C GLY A 22 -6.92 -3.93 1.59
N GLU A 23 -7.99 -3.20 1.83
CA GLU A 23 -9.16 -3.63 2.59
C GLU A 23 -10.35 -3.98 1.67
N LYS A 24 -11.27 -4.78 2.19
CA LYS A 24 -12.57 -5.08 1.59
C LYS A 24 -13.58 -3.96 1.87
N ILE A 25 -14.69 -3.93 1.12
CA ILE A 25 -15.71 -2.89 1.29
C ILE A 25 -16.33 -2.90 2.69
N GLU A 26 -16.50 -4.08 3.30
CA GLU A 26 -17.04 -4.24 4.65
C GLU A 26 -16.08 -3.65 5.70
N GLU A 27 -14.78 -3.84 5.50
CA GLU A 27 -13.73 -3.30 6.36
C GLU A 27 -13.67 -1.77 6.26
N ARG A 28 -13.75 -1.21 5.03
CA ARG A 28 -13.86 0.25 4.82
C ARG A 28 -15.10 0.82 5.51
N LYS A 29 -16.26 0.19 5.32
CA LYS A 29 -17.54 0.61 5.95
C LYS A 29 -17.50 0.52 7.48
N ALA A 30 -16.67 -0.37 8.03
CA ALA A 30 -16.43 -0.51 9.45
C ALA A 30 -15.30 0.40 9.98
N ASN A 31 -14.74 1.30 9.16
CA ASN A 31 -13.59 2.14 9.48
C ASN A 31 -12.33 1.35 9.88
N LYS A 32 -12.13 0.17 9.30
CA LYS A 32 -11.00 -0.74 9.58
C LYS A 32 -9.88 -0.68 8.53
N THR A 33 -9.92 0.27 7.59
CA THR A 33 -8.95 0.37 6.49
C THR A 33 -7.50 0.31 6.97
N MET A 34 -7.15 1.19 7.91
CA MET A 34 -5.77 1.24 8.42
C MET A 34 -5.44 0.07 9.31
N GLU A 35 -6.39 -0.48 10.08
CA GLU A 35 -6.17 -1.72 10.84
C GLU A 35 -5.74 -2.86 9.91
N VAL A 36 -6.48 -3.08 8.82
CA VAL A 36 -6.17 -4.12 7.83
C VAL A 36 -4.85 -3.84 7.09
N CYS A 37 -4.62 -2.60 6.66
CA CYS A 37 -3.39 -2.24 5.95
C CYS A 37 -2.15 -2.36 6.84
N GLU A 38 -2.22 -1.91 8.10
CA GLU A 38 -1.12 -2.04 9.05
C GLU A 38 -0.83 -3.49 9.39
N ASP A 39 -1.84 -4.34 9.57
CA ASP A 39 -1.63 -5.78 9.79
C ASP A 39 -0.88 -6.45 8.62
N GLN A 40 -1.25 -6.10 7.38
CA GLN A 40 -0.57 -6.59 6.18
C GLN A 40 0.87 -6.08 6.08
N LEU A 41 1.10 -4.79 6.39
CA LEU A 41 2.42 -4.17 6.38
C LEU A 41 3.33 -4.68 7.50
N ASN A 42 2.79 -4.90 8.71
CA ASN A 42 3.51 -5.45 9.86
C ASN A 42 3.99 -6.86 9.54
N ALA A 43 3.16 -7.70 8.92
CA ALA A 43 3.57 -9.03 8.51
C ALA A 43 4.78 -9.00 7.55
N ILE A 44 4.87 -7.99 6.67
CA ILE A 44 6.04 -7.81 5.78
C ILE A 44 7.26 -7.31 6.57
N ARG A 45 7.06 -6.30 7.43
CA ARG A 45 8.12 -5.71 8.26
C ARG A 45 8.81 -6.72 9.18
N GLU A 46 8.06 -7.69 9.69
CA GLU A 46 8.59 -8.77 10.54
C GLU A 46 9.60 -9.67 9.81
N GLU A 47 9.52 -9.74 8.48
CA GLU A 47 10.40 -10.59 7.67
C GLU A 47 11.50 -9.79 6.95
N VAL A 48 11.30 -8.49 6.70
CA VAL A 48 12.19 -7.65 5.88
C VAL A 48 12.56 -6.35 6.58
N GLU A 49 13.87 -6.10 6.69
CA GLU A 49 14.43 -4.89 7.29
C GLU A 49 14.73 -3.80 6.26
N ASP A 50 15.19 -4.15 5.05
CA ASP A 50 15.51 -3.19 3.98
C ASP A 50 14.29 -2.95 3.07
N TRP A 51 13.81 -1.71 3.06
CA TRP A 51 12.67 -1.28 2.25
C TRP A 51 13.09 -0.60 0.94
N SER A 52 14.39 -0.50 0.63
CA SER A 52 14.92 0.19 -0.54
C SER A 52 14.44 -0.37 -1.89
N LYS A 53 14.04 -1.65 -1.91
CA LYS A 53 13.53 -2.36 -3.09
C LYS A 53 12.03 -2.63 -3.05
N ILE A 54 11.34 -2.15 -2.02
CA ILE A 54 9.91 -2.35 -1.84
C ILE A 54 9.15 -1.13 -2.35
N VAL A 55 8.13 -1.39 -3.15
CA VAL A 55 7.08 -0.47 -3.53
C VAL A 55 5.78 -0.98 -2.90
N ILE A 56 5.02 -0.10 -2.26
CA ILE A 56 3.69 -0.44 -1.74
C ILE A 56 2.66 -0.12 -2.81
N ALA A 57 1.78 -1.06 -3.13
CA ALA A 57 0.58 -0.79 -3.92
C ALA A 57 -0.65 -0.88 -3.01
N TYR A 58 -1.28 0.26 -2.72
CA TYR A 58 -2.57 0.30 -2.06
C TYR A 58 -3.68 0.04 -3.08
N GLU A 59 -4.30 -1.13 -2.96
CA GLU A 59 -5.33 -1.66 -3.84
C GLU A 59 -6.59 -1.97 -3.02
N PRO A 60 -7.44 -0.97 -2.70
CA PRO A 60 -8.70 -1.24 -2.03
C PRO A 60 -9.49 -2.25 -2.85
N VAL A 61 -9.76 -3.44 -2.29
CA VAL A 61 -10.27 -4.60 -3.04
C VAL A 61 -11.60 -4.28 -3.72
N TRP A 62 -12.38 -3.41 -3.09
CA TRP A 62 -13.66 -2.93 -3.57
C TRP A 62 -13.59 -2.00 -4.79
N ALA A 63 -12.41 -1.48 -5.10
CA ALA A 63 -12.14 -0.64 -6.25
C ALA A 63 -11.46 -1.38 -7.41
N ILE A 64 -11.23 -2.70 -7.32
CA ILE A 64 -10.55 -3.49 -8.36
C ILE A 64 -11.59 -4.06 -9.33
N GLY A 65 -11.63 -3.56 -10.57
CA GLY A 65 -12.46 -4.13 -11.64
C GLY A 65 -13.98 -3.99 -11.44
N THR A 66 -14.42 -3.24 -10.42
CA THR A 66 -15.85 -3.02 -10.10
C THR A 66 -16.43 -1.81 -10.82
N GLY A 67 -15.59 -0.97 -11.44
CA GLY A 67 -15.98 0.35 -11.95
C GLY A 67 -16.18 1.39 -10.84
N VAL A 68 -16.14 0.98 -9.58
CA VAL A 68 -16.08 1.89 -8.42
C VAL A 68 -14.62 2.26 -8.21
N THR A 69 -14.33 3.56 -8.17
CA THR A 69 -12.98 4.07 -7.90
C THR A 69 -13.01 4.80 -6.56
N ALA A 70 -11.95 4.67 -5.76
CA ALA A 70 -11.78 5.55 -4.61
C ALA A 70 -11.63 6.99 -5.10
N THR A 71 -12.16 7.95 -4.34
CA THR A 71 -11.87 9.36 -4.66
C THR A 71 -10.39 9.66 -4.42
N SER A 72 -9.90 10.72 -5.04
CA SER A 72 -8.51 11.16 -4.88
C SER A 72 -8.15 11.40 -3.40
N GLU A 73 -9.09 11.96 -2.64
CA GLU A 73 -8.96 12.20 -1.20
C GLU A 73 -8.92 10.90 -0.39
N GLN A 74 -9.74 9.89 -0.76
CA GLN A 74 -9.74 8.59 -0.09
C GLN A 74 -8.43 7.84 -0.32
N ALA A 75 -7.90 7.89 -1.55
CA ALA A 75 -6.59 7.31 -1.85
C ALA A 75 -5.48 8.04 -1.06
N GLN A 76 -5.52 9.37 -1.05
CA GLN A 76 -4.52 10.18 -0.35
C GLN A 76 -4.53 9.97 1.17
N GLU A 77 -5.72 9.90 1.79
CA GLU A 77 -5.88 9.62 3.21
C GLU A 77 -5.10 8.35 3.61
N VAL A 78 -5.25 7.28 2.83
CA VAL A 78 -4.59 6.01 3.12
C VAL A 78 -3.09 6.09 2.81
N HIS A 79 -2.68 6.73 1.71
CA HIS A 79 -1.27 6.93 1.39
C HIS A 79 -0.53 7.71 2.49
N GLU A 80 -1.12 8.78 3.02
CA GLU A 80 -0.54 9.54 4.13
C GLU A 80 -0.38 8.70 5.39
N ASN A 81 -1.38 7.86 5.69
CA ASN A 81 -1.32 6.99 6.86
C ASN A 81 -0.31 5.85 6.69
N ILE A 82 -0.18 5.26 5.49
CA ILE A 82 0.90 4.31 5.17
C ILE A 82 2.26 5.00 5.32
N ARG A 83 2.41 6.24 4.84
CA ARG A 83 3.66 7.01 4.97
C ARG A 83 4.01 7.31 6.43
N LYS A 84 3.03 7.66 7.26
CA LYS A 84 3.20 7.81 8.72
C LYS A 84 3.60 6.49 9.37
N TRP A 85 2.97 5.38 8.96
CA TRP A 85 3.34 4.05 9.45
C TRP A 85 4.78 3.71 9.08
N LEU A 86 5.23 3.98 7.84
CA LEU A 86 6.63 3.76 7.43
C LEU A 86 7.61 4.55 8.32
N ALA A 87 7.31 5.83 8.59
CA ALA A 87 8.18 6.68 9.41
C ALA A 87 8.31 6.17 10.85
N LYS A 88 7.17 5.72 11.43
CA LYS A 88 7.10 5.22 12.81
C LYS A 88 7.67 3.81 12.95
N SER A 89 7.34 2.94 12.02
CA SER A 89 7.55 1.50 12.12
C SER A 89 8.79 1.03 11.39
N VAL A 90 9.24 1.70 10.33
CA VAL A 90 10.43 1.26 9.57
C VAL A 90 11.58 2.24 9.79
N SER A 91 11.49 3.44 9.20
CA SER A 91 12.41 4.55 9.40
C SER A 91 11.89 5.78 8.65
N GLN A 92 12.37 6.97 9.01
CA GLN A 92 12.07 8.18 8.24
C GLN A 92 12.56 8.07 6.78
N GLU A 93 13.73 7.47 6.56
CA GLU A 93 14.26 7.24 5.22
C GLU A 93 13.34 6.35 4.36
N ALA A 94 12.78 5.28 4.95
CA ALA A 94 11.83 4.43 4.26
C ALA A 94 10.54 5.20 3.92
N ALA A 95 10.05 6.06 4.82
CA ALA A 95 8.88 6.89 4.56
C ALA A 95 9.08 7.88 3.40
N ASP A 96 10.28 8.44 3.29
CA ASP A 96 10.63 9.43 2.27
C ASP A 96 10.87 8.78 0.89
N LYS A 97 11.43 7.57 0.86
CA LYS A 97 11.88 6.91 -0.38
C LYS A 97 10.92 5.86 -0.93
N THR A 98 10.13 5.20 -0.07
CA THR A 98 9.21 4.15 -0.51
C THR A 98 8.13 4.75 -1.39
N ARG A 99 7.97 4.20 -2.60
CA ARG A 99 6.88 4.57 -3.50
C ARG A 99 5.61 3.91 -3.02
N ILE A 100 4.54 4.69 -2.89
CA ILE A 100 3.21 4.22 -2.56
C ILE A 100 2.33 4.48 -3.79
N LEU A 101 1.85 3.42 -4.42
CA LEU A 101 1.03 3.45 -5.62
C LEU A 101 -0.43 3.21 -5.25
N TYR A 102 -1.34 3.87 -5.97
CA TYR A 102 -2.75 3.49 -5.96
C TYR A 102 -3.01 2.48 -7.08
N GLY A 103 -3.64 1.34 -6.76
CA GLY A 103 -3.96 0.28 -7.73
C GLY A 103 -5.43 -0.13 -7.77
N GLY A 104 -6.35 0.79 -7.42
CA GLY A 104 -7.77 0.62 -7.75
C GLY A 104 -8.05 0.84 -9.25
N SER A 105 -9.31 1.09 -9.61
CA SER A 105 -9.74 1.30 -11.01
C SER A 105 -9.19 2.62 -11.61
N VAL A 106 -7.94 2.60 -12.08
CA VAL A 106 -7.29 3.71 -12.78
C VAL A 106 -7.63 3.68 -14.27
N THR A 107 -7.99 4.83 -14.83
CA THR A 107 -8.33 5.06 -16.24
C THR A 107 -7.62 6.31 -16.76
N ASP A 108 -7.58 6.48 -18.09
CA ASP A 108 -7.07 7.69 -18.74
C ASP A 108 -7.76 8.98 -18.24
N LYS A 109 -9.02 8.87 -17.82
CA LYS A 109 -9.83 10.01 -17.34
C LYS A 109 -9.55 10.41 -15.89
N ASN A 110 -9.24 9.46 -15.00
CA ASN A 110 -9.06 9.73 -13.57
C ASN A 110 -7.59 9.71 -13.11
N ALA A 111 -6.66 9.21 -13.92
CA ALA A 111 -5.25 9.07 -13.55
C ALA A 111 -4.63 10.41 -13.12
N THR A 112 -4.90 11.49 -13.87
CA THR A 112 -4.38 12.82 -13.53
C THR A 112 -4.88 13.31 -12.18
N GLU A 113 -6.09 12.95 -11.77
CA GLU A 113 -6.64 13.34 -10.47
C GLU A 113 -6.02 12.55 -9.32
N LEU A 114 -5.81 11.24 -9.52
CA LEU A 114 -5.25 10.33 -8.53
C LEU A 114 -3.74 10.55 -8.31
N ILE A 115 -2.99 10.91 -9.36
CA ILE A 115 -1.52 11.09 -9.30
C ILE A 115 -1.11 12.46 -8.76
N LYS A 116 -2.03 13.43 -8.69
CA LYS A 116 -1.72 14.80 -8.26
C LYS A 116 -1.34 14.91 -6.78
N ASN A 117 -1.73 13.95 -5.95
CA ASN A 117 -1.46 14.01 -4.52
C ASN A 117 -0.05 13.48 -4.17
N PRO A 118 0.57 14.02 -3.10
CA PRO A 118 1.96 13.72 -2.70
C PRO A 118 2.16 12.37 -2.00
#